data_AF-A0ABD5ZZ91-F1
#
_entry.id   AF-A0ABD5ZZ91-F1
#
_cell.length_a   1.000
_cell.length_b   1.000
_cell.length_c   1.000
_cell.angle_alpha   90.00
_cell.angle_beta   90.00
_cell.angle_gamma   90.00
#
_symmetry.space_group_name_H-M   'P 1'
#
loop_
_entity.id
_entity.type
_entity.pdbx_description
1 polymer ?
#
loop_
_entity_poly.entity_id
_entity_poly.type
_entity_poly.pdbx_seq_one_letter_code
_entity_poly.pdbx_strand_id
1 'polypeptide(L)'
;MTSKPELRVGSHLLPGLAAVALFVVIATAILRASFGAPQGFPSDANITASIGYAMFNLDMGAVPGEGMLVAFIVIAVTLDAALDGSLLLAKREEAGSAVALLADGGRQVRDRLRDDADADTDDGGER
;
A
#
# COMPACT_ATOMS: atom_id res chain seq x y z
N MET A 1 22.66 56.66 1.61
CA MET A 1 22.48 56.29 3.04
C MET A 1 21.80 54.94 3.06
N THR A 2 22.50 53.88 3.49
CA THR A 2 21.90 52.54 3.58
C THR A 2 21.58 52.28 5.04
N SER A 3 20.29 52.23 5.35
CA SER A 3 19.78 51.86 6.68
C SER A 3 20.28 50.46 7.06
N LYS A 4 20.87 50.35 8.25
CA LYS A 4 21.40 49.09 8.77
C LYS A 4 20.20 48.20 9.17
N PRO A 5 20.17 46.91 8.80
CA PRO A 5 19.09 46.03 9.21
C PRO A 5 19.12 45.84 10.73
N GLU A 6 17.99 46.12 11.38
CA GLU A 6 17.79 45.89 12.81
C GLU A 6 16.94 44.64 13.03
N LEU A 7 17.37 43.80 13.97
CA LEU A 7 16.60 42.62 14.36
C LEU A 7 15.32 43.07 15.07
N ARG A 8 14.17 42.64 14.55
CA ARG A 8 12.88 42.87 15.22
C ARG A 8 12.83 41.96 16.43
N VAL A 9 13.04 42.53 17.61
CA VAL A 9 12.93 41.82 18.89
C VAL A 9 11.61 42.22 19.54
N GLY A 10 10.79 41.25 19.94
CA GLY A 10 9.49 41.50 20.57
C GLY A 10 8.66 40.24 20.81
N SER A 11 7.40 40.38 21.24
CA SER A 11 6.51 39.27 21.60
C SER A 11 6.27 38.22 20.50
N HIS A 12 6.58 38.56 19.24
CA HIS A 12 6.52 37.63 18.11
C HIS A 12 7.65 36.58 18.12
N LEU A 13 8.69 36.76 18.96
CA LEU A 13 9.73 35.77 19.19
C LEU A 13 9.34 34.75 20.26
N LEU A 14 8.24 34.98 20.99
CA LEU A 14 7.77 34.08 22.05
C LEU A 14 7.48 32.65 21.53
N PRO A 15 6.86 32.44 20.36
CA PRO A 15 6.71 31.10 19.78
C PRO A 15 8.06 30.46 19.41
N GLY A 16 9.02 31.27 18.93
CA GLY A 16 10.36 30.79 18.62
C GLY A 16 11.13 30.35 19.86
N LEU A 17 11.01 31.10 20.96
CA LEU A 17 11.58 30.72 22.25
C LEU A 17 10.94 29.44 22.79
N ALA A 18 9.62 29.29 22.65
CA ALA A 18 8.93 28.05 23.03
C ALA A 18 9.42 26.84 22.22
N ALA A 19 9.67 27.01 20.92
CA ALA A 19 10.25 25.96 20.08
C ALA A 19 11.68 25.58 20.50
N VAL A 20 12.53 26.56 20.82
CA VAL A 20 13.88 26.31 21.35
C VAL A 20 13.82 25.59 22.70
N ALA A 21 12.91 25.99 23.58
CA ALA A 21 12.71 25.32 24.87
C ALA A 21 12.28 23.86 24.67
N LEU A 22 11.32 23.60 23.78
CA LEU A 22 10.89 22.24 23.44
C LEU A 22 12.04 21.42 22.85
N PHE A 23 12.84 22.02 21.96
CA PHE A 23 14.02 21.37 21.41
C PHE A 23 15.01 20.96 22.49
N VAL A 24 15.30 21.84 23.46
CA VAL A 24 16.19 21.53 24.59
C VAL A 24 15.63 20.38 25.43
N VAL A 25 14.32 20.34 25.68
CA VAL A 25 13.69 19.23 26.40
C VAL A 25 13.85 17.91 25.66
N ILE A 26 13.54 17.89 24.36
CA ILE A 26 13.69 16.69 23.52
C ILE A 26 15.16 16.25 23.45
N ALA A 27 16.08 17.19 23.19
CA ALA A 27 17.51 16.91 23.12
C ALA A 27 18.03 16.34 24.44
N THR A 28 17.62 16.91 25.57
CA THR A 28 17.98 16.40 26.90
C THR A 28 17.42 15.01 27.13
N ALA A 29 16.17 14.74 26.74
CA ALA A 29 15.57 13.41 26.86
C ALA A 29 16.35 12.37 26.03
N ILE A 30 16.73 12.71 24.80
CA ILE A 30 17.50 11.82 23.92
C ILE A 30 18.91 11.58 24.48
N LEU A 31 19.62 12.64 24.89
CA LEU A 31 21.00 12.52 25.39
C LEU A 31 21.08 11.79 26.73
N ARG A 32 20.01 11.82 27.53
CA ARG A 32 19.91 11.08 28.79
C ARG A 32 19.24 9.72 28.63
N ALA A 33 18.73 9.39 27.46
CA ALA A 33 18.17 8.07 27.21
C ALA A 33 19.29 7.04 27.28
N SER A 34 19.19 6.12 28.23
CA SER A 34 20.03 4.93 28.28
C SER A 34 19.19 3.75 27.81
N PHE A 35 19.66 3.08 26.76
CA PHE A 35 19.11 1.78 26.39
C PHE A 35 19.87 0.69 27.15
N GLY A 36 19.18 -0.38 27.53
CA GLY A 36 19.81 -1.57 28.11
C GLY A 36 20.61 -2.35 27.06
N ALA A 37 21.08 -3.53 27.42
CA ALA A 37 21.63 -4.46 26.44
C ALA A 37 20.59 -4.76 25.34
N PRO A 38 20.98 -4.83 24.05
CA PRO A 38 20.05 -5.14 22.98
C PRO A 38 19.39 -6.49 23.26
N GLN A 39 18.08 -6.49 23.43
CA GLN A 39 17.27 -7.69 23.54
C GLN A 39 16.77 -8.03 22.14
N GLY A 40 17.34 -9.08 21.55
CA GLY A 40 16.77 -9.71 20.36
C GLY A 40 15.56 -10.56 20.72
N PHE A 41 14.91 -11.12 19.70
CA PHE A 41 13.88 -12.13 19.94
C PHE A 41 14.51 -13.47 20.39
N PRO A 42 13.77 -14.29 21.15
CA PRO A 42 14.21 -15.65 21.49
C PRO A 42 14.56 -16.44 20.23
N SER A 43 15.58 -17.32 20.30
CA SER A 43 16.06 -18.09 19.15
C SER A 43 15.02 -19.07 18.59
N ASP A 44 14.05 -19.46 19.41
CA ASP A 44 12.94 -20.36 19.11
C ASP A 44 11.65 -19.60 18.73
N ALA A 45 11.63 -18.27 18.82
CA ALA A 45 10.46 -17.47 18.48
C ALA A 45 10.32 -17.33 16.96
N ASN A 46 9.25 -17.87 16.39
CA ASN A 46 8.92 -17.66 14.99
C ASN A 46 8.23 -16.29 14.81
N ILE A 47 8.99 -15.32 14.31
CA ILE A 47 8.53 -13.95 14.08
C ILE A 47 7.45 -13.90 13.00
N THR A 48 7.63 -14.65 11.90
CA THR A 48 6.67 -14.70 10.80
C THR A 48 5.32 -15.23 11.28
N ALA A 49 5.32 -16.29 12.09
CA ALA A 49 4.09 -16.83 12.67
C ALA A 49 3.43 -15.83 13.63
N SER A 50 4.21 -15.17 14.49
CA SER A 50 3.70 -14.16 15.43
C SER A 50 3.07 -12.97 14.71
N ILE A 51 3.68 -12.51 13.60
CA ILE A 51 3.09 -11.49 12.71
C ILE A 51 1.77 -11.99 12.12
N GLY A 52 1.74 -13.22 11.61
CA GLY A 52 0.51 -13.83 11.09
C GLY A 52 -0.61 -13.89 12.12
N TYR A 53 -0.30 -14.29 13.36
CA TYR A 53 -1.28 -14.28 14.45
C TYR A 53 -1.76 -12.87 14.79
N ALA A 54 -0.87 -11.88 14.85
CA ALA A 54 -1.22 -10.49 15.08
C ALA A 54 -2.12 -9.90 13.97
N MET A 55 -1.89 -10.27 12.70
CA MET A 55 -2.72 -9.85 11.56
C MET A 55 -4.19 -10.29 11.71
N PHE A 56 -4.44 -11.44 12.34
CA PHE A 56 -5.79 -11.96 12.57
C PHE A 56 -6.28 -11.74 14.00
N ASN A 57 -5.56 -10.95 14.81
CA ASN A 57 -5.89 -10.69 16.22
C ASN A 57 -5.98 -11.98 17.06
N LEU A 58 -5.03 -12.91 16.86
CA LEU A 58 -4.93 -14.19 17.54
C LEU A 58 -3.82 -14.15 18.60
N ASP A 59 -4.12 -14.59 19.82
CA ASP A 59 -3.18 -14.59 20.95
C ASP A 59 -2.39 -15.91 21.03
N MET A 60 -1.65 -16.22 19.97
CA MET A 60 -0.85 -17.45 19.82
C MET A 60 0.62 -17.17 19.45
N GLY A 61 1.01 -15.89 19.37
CA GLY A 61 2.37 -15.49 19.02
C GLY A 61 3.37 -15.77 20.14
N ALA A 62 4.55 -16.29 19.76
CA ALA A 62 5.69 -16.37 20.68
C ALA A 62 6.24 -14.98 21.04
N VAL A 63 5.94 -13.98 20.20
CA VAL A 63 6.29 -12.58 20.41
C VAL A 63 5.00 -11.76 20.56
N PRO A 64 4.86 -10.97 21.65
CA PRO A 64 3.74 -10.05 21.81
C PRO A 64 3.67 -9.02 20.69
N GLY A 65 2.48 -8.77 20.15
CA GLY A 65 2.24 -7.77 19.10
C GLY A 65 0.83 -7.19 19.19
N GLU A 66 0.65 -6.00 18.63
CA GLU A 66 -0.67 -5.39 18.51
C GLU A 66 -1.49 -6.06 17.41
N GLY A 67 -2.80 -6.21 17.64
CA GLY A 67 -3.72 -6.76 16.65
C GLY A 67 -3.87 -5.83 15.45
N MET A 68 -3.68 -6.36 14.24
CA MET A 68 -3.76 -5.61 12.97
C MET A 68 -4.95 -6.02 12.10
N LEU A 69 -5.98 -6.64 12.69
CA LEU A 69 -7.13 -7.14 11.95
C LEU A 69 -7.82 -6.05 11.12
N VAL A 70 -8.01 -4.86 11.70
CA VAL A 70 -8.63 -3.74 10.97
C VAL A 70 -7.80 -3.34 9.76
N ALA A 71 -6.47 -3.21 9.92
CA ALA A 71 -5.58 -2.88 8.82
C ALA A 71 -5.59 -3.96 7.73
N PHE A 72 -5.61 -5.24 8.12
CA PHE A 72 -5.72 -6.36 7.19
C PHE A 72 -7.00 -6.28 6.35
N ILE A 73 -8.15 -6.02 6.98
CA ILE A 73 -9.43 -5.88 6.28
C ILE A 73 -9.44 -4.65 5.35
N VAL A 74 -8.89 -3.52 5.79
CA VAL A 74 -8.77 -2.32 4.94
C VAL A 74 -7.94 -2.60 3.70
N ILE A 75 -6.80 -3.29 3.84
CA ILE A 75 -5.97 -3.70 2.71
C ILE A 75 -6.75 -4.61 1.77
N ALA A 76 -7.47 -5.61 2.29
CA ALA A 76 -8.26 -6.54 1.49
C ALA A 76 -9.32 -5.80 0.63
N VAL A 77 -10.12 -4.92 1.25
CA VAL A 77 -11.12 -4.11 0.55
C VAL A 77 -10.48 -3.15 -0.45
N THR A 78 -9.33 -2.57 -0.11
CA THR A 78 -8.61 -1.66 -1.01
C THR A 78 -8.08 -2.40 -2.24
N LEU A 79 -7.52 -3.60 -2.05
CA LEU A 79 -7.03 -4.43 -3.15
C LEU A 79 -8.17 -4.89 -4.06
N ASP A 80 -9.32 -5.24 -3.50
CA ASP A 80 -10.53 -5.61 -4.24
C ASP A 80 -11.03 -4.45 -5.10
N ALA A 81 -11.21 -3.27 -4.50
CA ALA A 81 -11.60 -2.06 -5.24
C ALA A 81 -10.57 -1.62 -6.30
N ALA A 82 -9.28 -1.82 -6.03
CA ALA A 82 -8.22 -1.54 -7.00
C ALA A 82 -8.27 -2.52 -8.18
N LEU A 83 -8.55 -3.80 -7.93
CA LEU A 83 -8.74 -4.81 -8.98
C LEU A 83 -9.95 -4.44 -9.84
N ASP A 84 -11.11 -4.18 -9.24
CA ASP A 84 -12.33 -3.79 -9.95
C ASP A 84 -12.14 -2.48 -10.72
N GLY A 85 -11.49 -1.50 -10.10
CA GLY A 85 -11.13 -0.24 -10.75
C GLY A 85 -10.22 -0.46 -11.96
N SER A 86 -9.21 -1.32 -11.84
CA SER A 86 -8.32 -1.65 -12.95
C SER A 86 -9.06 -2.34 -14.10
N LEU A 87 -10.02 -3.23 -13.79
CA LEU A 87 -10.82 -3.94 -14.78
C LEU A 87 -11.80 -3.01 -15.48
N LEU A 88 -12.47 -2.13 -14.73
CA LEU A 88 -13.38 -1.12 -15.27
C LEU A 88 -12.64 -0.14 -16.19
N LEU A 89 -11.43 0.28 -15.83
CA LEU A 89 -10.59 1.14 -16.68
C LEU A 89 -10.06 0.41 -17.91
N ALA A 90 -9.74 -0.88 -17.79
CA ALA A 90 -9.25 -1.69 -18.91
C ALA A 90 -10.34 -1.98 -19.94
N LYS A 91 -11.60 -2.06 -19.53
CA LYS A 91 -12.73 -2.31 -20.43
C LYS A 91 -13.05 -1.04 -21.23
N ARG A 92 -12.80 -1.06 -22.54
CA ARG A 92 -13.25 -0.03 -23.48
C ARG A 92 -14.51 -0.49 -24.20
N GLU A 93 -15.54 0.34 -24.21
CA GLU A 93 -16.76 0.07 -24.97
C GLU A 93 -16.72 0.90 -26.26
N GLU A 94 -16.81 0.23 -27.41
CA GLU A 94 -16.86 0.89 -28.73
C GLU A 94 -18.12 0.41 -29.46
N ALA A 95 -18.95 1.39 -29.87
CA ALA A 95 -20.23 1.19 -30.53
C ALA A 95 -21.21 0.22 -29.82
N GLY A 96 -21.27 0.25 -28.47
CA GLY A 96 -22.20 -0.58 -27.69
C GLY A 96 -21.79 -2.05 -27.56
N SER A 97 -20.60 -2.43 -28.05
CA SER A 97 -19.97 -3.71 -27.78
C SER A 97 -18.78 -3.53 -26.85
N ALA A 98 -18.61 -4.44 -25.88
CA ALA A 98 -17.40 -4.51 -25.07
C ALA A 98 -16.26 -4.99 -25.96
N VAL A 99 -15.36 -4.09 -26.36
CA VAL A 99 -14.18 -4.47 -27.14
C VAL A 99 -13.06 -4.78 -26.16
N ALA A 100 -12.80 -6.08 -25.96
CA ALA A 100 -11.60 -6.49 -25.27
C ALA A 100 -10.39 -6.05 -26.09
N LEU A 101 -9.61 -5.09 -25.59
CA LEU A 101 -8.28 -4.83 -26.12
C LEU A 101 -7.43 -6.07 -25.79
N LEU A 102 -7.34 -6.98 -26.77
CA LEU A 102 -6.28 -7.97 -26.78
C LEU A 102 -4.96 -7.21 -26.81
N ALA A 103 -4.26 -7.15 -25.68
CA ALA A 103 -2.82 -6.91 -25.70
C ALA A 103 -2.20 -7.90 -26.71
N ASP A 104 -1.10 -7.52 -27.38
CA ASP A 104 -0.49 -8.26 -28.51
C ASP A 104 -0.45 -9.81 -28.33
N GLY A 105 -0.29 -10.28 -27.08
CA GLY A 105 -0.34 -11.70 -26.71
C GLY A 105 -1.69 -12.42 -26.84
N GLY A 106 -2.81 -11.75 -27.15
CA GLY A 106 -4.14 -12.35 -27.24
C GLY A 106 -4.56 -12.80 -28.64
N ARG A 107 -3.87 -12.37 -29.72
CA ARG A 107 -4.32 -12.64 -31.11
C ARG A 107 -4.50 -14.14 -31.39
N GLN A 108 -3.62 -14.98 -30.84
CA GLN A 108 -3.65 -16.43 -31.01
C GLN A 108 -4.88 -17.10 -30.39
N VAL A 109 -5.53 -16.48 -29.40
CA VAL A 109 -6.74 -17.01 -28.78
C VAL A 109 -7.96 -16.60 -29.60
N ARG A 110 -7.99 -15.35 -30.11
CA ARG A 110 -9.05 -14.88 -31.01
C ARG A 110 -9.05 -15.67 -32.32
N ASP A 111 -7.89 -15.88 -32.93
CA ASP A 111 -7.81 -16.57 -34.22
C ASP A 111 -8.27 -18.03 -34.08
N ARG A 112 -7.94 -18.70 -32.96
CA ARG A 112 -8.48 -20.04 -32.66
C ARG A 112 -10.00 -20.07 -32.47
N LEU A 113 -10.56 -19.15 -31.67
CA LEU A 113 -12.02 -19.09 -31.51
C LEU A 113 -12.75 -18.75 -32.81
N ARG A 114 -12.11 -18.02 -33.72
CA ARG A 114 -12.68 -17.66 -35.01
C ARG A 114 -12.59 -18.84 -36.00
N ASP A 115 -11.46 -19.53 -36.05
CA ASP A 115 -11.30 -20.74 -36.85
C ASP A 115 -12.29 -21.84 -36.41
N ASP A 116 -12.53 -22.02 -35.11
CA ASP A 116 -13.52 -22.96 -34.59
C ASP A 116 -14.97 -22.56 -34.97
N ALA A 117 -15.27 -21.25 -34.99
CA ALA A 117 -16.58 -20.74 -35.38
C ALA A 117 -16.83 -20.84 -36.90
N ASP A 118 -15.79 -20.67 -37.72
CA ASP A 118 -15.87 -20.81 -39.18
C ASP A 118 -15.95 -22.31 -39.57
N ALA A 119 -15.29 -23.21 -38.83
CA ALA A 119 -15.38 -24.67 -39.03
C ALA A 119 -16.78 -25.25 -38.75
N ASP A 120 -17.51 -24.70 -37.77
CA ASP A 120 -18.90 -25.10 -37.48
C ASP A 120 -19.90 -24.64 -38.56
N THR A 121 -19.51 -23.69 -39.42
CA THR A 121 -20.36 -23.19 -40.52
C THR A 121 -20.16 -23.89 -41.87
N ASP A 122 -19.09 -24.70 -42.03
CA ASP A 122 -18.77 -25.39 -43.29
C ASP A 122 -19.28 -26.85 -43.34
N ASP A 123 -19.63 -27.46 -42.20
CA ASP A 123 -20.17 -28.85 -42.13
C ASP A 123 -21.70 -28.93 -42.31
N GLY A 124 -22.28 -27.99 -43.07
CA GLY A 124 -23.72 -27.90 -43.36
C GLY A 124 -24.09 -27.99 -44.84
N GLY A 125 -23.11 -28.23 -45.73
CA GLY A 125 -23.29 -28.20 -47.17
C GLY A 125 -22.87 -29.50 -47.85
N GLU A 126 -23.87 -30.26 -48.31
CA GLU A 126 -23.77 -31.34 -49.31
C GLU A 126 -23.17 -32.68 -48.85
N ARG A 127 -24.06 -33.61 -48.45
CA ARG A 127 -24.39 -34.84 -49.20
C ARG A 127 -25.50 -35.67 -48.55
#